data_AF-G7Z559-F1
#
_entry.id   AF-G7Z559-F1
#
_cell.length_a   1.000
_cell.length_b   1.000
_cell.length_c   1.000
_cell.angle_alpha   90.00
_cell.angle_beta   90.00
_cell.angle_gamma   90.00
#
_symmetry.space_group_name_H-M   'P 1'
#
loop_
_entity.id
_entity.type
_entity.pdbx_description
1 polymer ?
#
loop_
_entity_poly.entity_id
_entity_poly.type
_entity_poly.pdbx_seq_one_letter_code
_entity_poly.pdbx_strand_id
1 'polypeptide(L)'
;MYVCICHALNDKKVKAALDNGATNPASVFRHHNCQVQCGKCVPMMRSMASEHRAAMAQHAATVAATAVPAPCCGTAVPEPANAEAVPAYAIAAE
;
A
#
# COMPACT_ATOMS: atom_id res chain seq x y z
N MET A 1 -6.23 -2.06 17.19
CA MET A 1 -7.03 -0.82 17.28
C MET A 1 -7.84 -0.64 15.99
N TYR A 2 -8.92 0.16 16.05
CA TYR A 2 -9.66 0.58 14.86
C TYR A 2 -9.04 1.85 14.30
N VAL A 3 -8.69 1.81 13.02
CA VAL A 3 -8.15 2.95 12.27
C VAL A 3 -9.31 3.72 11.62
N CYS A 4 -10.28 3.01 11.04
CA CYS A 4 -11.50 3.60 10.48
C CYS A 4 -12.74 3.03 11.16
N ILE A 5 -13.53 3.90 11.80
CA ILE A 5 -14.78 3.51 12.46
C ILE A 5 -15.90 3.31 11.41
N CYS A 6 -15.99 4.17 10.39
CA CYS A 6 -17.05 4.09 9.37
C CYS A 6 -17.11 2.75 8.63
N HIS A 7 -15.96 2.14 8.37
CA HIS A 7 -15.85 0.87 7.62
C HIS A 7 -15.28 -0.27 8.47
N ALA A 8 -15.20 -0.09 9.79
CA ALA A 8 -14.63 -1.07 10.71
C ALA A 8 -13.27 -1.64 10.24
N LEU A 9 -12.37 -0.74 9.81
CA LEU A 9 -11.00 -1.10 9.44
C LEU A 9 -10.12 -1.05 10.67
N ASN A 10 -9.58 -2.21 11.04
CA ASN A 10 -8.62 -2.36 12.13
C ASN A 10 -7.18 -2.28 11.60
N ASP A 11 -6.20 -2.09 12.50
CA ASP A 11 -4.80 -2.00 12.08
C ASP A 11 -4.35 -3.22 11.28
N LYS A 12 -4.88 -4.41 11.61
CA LYS A 12 -4.54 -5.65 10.92
C LYS A 12 -4.99 -5.61 9.45
N LYS A 13 -6.22 -5.16 9.19
CA LYS A 13 -6.77 -4.99 7.82
C LYS A 13 -6.01 -3.92 7.03
N VAL A 14 -5.61 -2.84 7.69
CA VAL A 14 -4.82 -1.79 7.04
C VAL A 14 -3.43 -2.32 6.69
N LYS A 15 -2.74 -2.97 7.64
CA LYS A 15 -1.43 -3.60 7.40
C LYS A 15 -1.49 -4.68 6.33
N ALA A 16 -2.53 -5.52 6.33
CA ALA A 16 -2.74 -6.51 5.28
C ALA A 16 -2.87 -5.85 3.90
N ALA A 17 -3.63 -4.75 3.78
CA ALA A 17 -3.73 -4.02 2.51
C ALA A 17 -2.37 -3.43 2.07
N LEU A 18 -1.57 -2.90 3.01
CA LEU A 18 -0.22 -2.39 2.72
C LEU A 18 0.72 -3.50 2.24
N ASP A 19 0.67 -4.66 2.88
CA ASP A 19 1.44 -5.86 2.52
C ASP A 19 1.06 -6.39 1.12
N ASN A 20 -0.21 -6.28 0.76
CA ASN A 20 -0.72 -6.56 -0.59
C ASN A 20 -0.40 -5.44 -1.61
N GLY A 21 0.43 -4.45 -1.24
CA GLY A 21 0.93 -3.42 -2.15
C GLY A 21 0.18 -2.08 -2.13
N ALA A 22 -0.74 -1.85 -1.18
CA ALA A 22 -1.34 -0.53 -1.01
C ALA A 22 -0.29 0.48 -0.51
N THR A 23 -0.17 1.62 -1.20
CA THR A 23 0.84 2.65 -0.85
C THR A 23 0.24 3.91 -0.26
N ASN A 24 -1.08 4.08 -0.37
CA ASN A 24 -1.79 5.28 0.04
C ASN A 24 -3.18 4.92 0.61
N PRO A 25 -3.82 5.83 1.38
CA PRO A 25 -5.13 5.56 1.97
C PRO A 25 -6.20 5.20 0.94
N ALA A 26 -6.20 5.83 -0.25
CA ALA A 26 -7.16 5.52 -1.30
C ALA A 26 -7.02 4.09 -1.83
N SER A 27 -5.78 3.60 -1.99
CA SER A 27 -5.50 2.20 -2.32
C SER A 27 -5.95 1.25 -1.22
N VAL A 28 -5.83 1.61 0.06
CA VAL A 28 -6.36 0.82 1.17
C VAL A 28 -7.89 0.73 1.09
N PHE A 29 -8.58 1.84 0.81
CA PHE A 29 -10.04 1.83 0.64
C PHE A 29 -10.47 1.03 -0.59
N ARG A 30 -9.77 1.14 -1.72
CA ARG A 30 -9.99 0.34 -2.93
C ARG A 30 -9.79 -1.16 -2.67
N HIS A 31 -8.75 -1.53 -1.91
CA HIS A 31 -8.49 -2.93 -1.55
C HIS A 31 -9.65 -3.55 -0.74
N HIS A 32 -10.32 -2.76 0.09
CA HIS A 32 -11.50 -3.19 0.85
C HIS A 32 -12.84 -2.86 0.16
N ASN A 33 -12.80 -2.46 -1.12
CA ASN A 33 -13.97 -2.06 -1.93
C ASN A 33 -14.90 -1.05 -1.21
N CYS A 34 -14.31 -0.09 -0.50
CA CYS A 34 -15.00 0.95 0.25
C CYS A 34 -14.62 2.34 -0.28
N GLN A 35 -15.48 3.33 -0.06
CA GLN A 35 -15.19 4.73 -0.35
C GLN A 35 -15.02 5.53 0.94
N VAL A 36 -14.32 6.66 0.91
CA VAL A 36 -14.13 7.50 2.09
C VAL A 36 -15.46 8.12 2.51
N GLN A 37 -15.79 8.03 3.81
CA GLN A 37 -17.01 8.65 4.38
C GLN A 37 -16.68 9.97 5.10
N CYS A 38 -15.99 9.92 6.25
CA CYS A 38 -15.67 11.13 7.03
C CYS A 38 -14.21 11.60 6.95
N GLY A 39 -13.30 10.80 6.37
CA GLY A 39 -11.89 11.16 6.18
C GLY A 39 -11.01 11.24 7.44
N LYS A 40 -11.57 11.16 8.66
CA LYS A 40 -10.82 11.33 9.93
C LYS A 40 -9.65 10.34 10.12
N CYS A 41 -9.74 9.18 9.49
CA CYS A 41 -8.72 8.13 9.55
C CYS A 41 -7.55 8.33 8.56
N VAL A 42 -7.69 9.23 7.58
CA VAL A 42 -6.70 9.48 6.53
C VAL A 42 -5.32 9.87 7.06
N PRO A 43 -5.15 10.81 8.01
CA PRO A 43 -3.82 11.16 8.53
C PRO A 43 -3.14 9.96 9.20
N MET A 44 -3.88 9.21 10.01
CA MET A 44 -3.36 8.00 10.67
C MET A 44 -2.97 6.93 9.65
N MET A 45 -3.83 6.63 8.66
CA MET A 45 -3.52 5.69 7.59
C MET A 45 -2.30 6.11 6.78
N ARG A 46 -2.10 7.41 6.55
CA ARG A 46 -0.92 7.93 5.85
C ARG A 46 0.36 7.70 6.65
N SER A 47 0.34 7.93 7.97
CA SER A 47 1.46 7.61 8.85
C SER A 47 1.79 6.11 8.78
N MET A 48 0.79 5.24 8.94
CA MET A 48 0.98 3.79 8.85
C MET A 48 1.58 3.35 7.51
N ALA A 49 1.11 3.93 6.40
CA ALA A 49 1.66 3.64 5.07
C ALA A 49 3.11 4.12 4.93
N SER A 50 3.46 5.27 5.50
CA SER A 50 4.84 5.79 5.48
C SER A 50 5.79 4.94 6.33
N GLU A 51 5.36 4.53 7.52
CA GLU A 51 6.10 3.66 8.42
C GLU A 51 6.33 2.27 7.79
N HIS A 52 5.30 1.73 7.14
CA HIS A 52 5.40 0.45 6.44
C HIS A 52 6.44 0.50 5.31
N ARG A 53 6.45 1.55 4.48
CA ARG A 53 7.47 1.73 3.44
C ARG A 53 8.87 1.87 4.02
N ALA A 54 9.03 2.63 5.10
CA ALA A 54 10.31 2.79 5.77
C ALA A 54 10.82 1.43 6.31
N ALA A 55 9.95 0.65 6.94
CA ALA A 55 10.27 -0.69 7.42
C ALA A 55 10.64 -1.68 6.29
N MET A 56 9.96 -1.59 5.14
CA MET A 56 10.27 -2.39 3.96
C MET A 56 11.62 -2.01 3.34
N ALA A 57 11.93 -0.71 3.26
CA ALA A 57 13.23 -0.23 2.79
C ALA A 57 14.37 -0.70 3.71
N GLN A 58 14.16 -0.68 5.02
CA GLN A 58 15.12 -1.19 6.00
C GLN A 58 15.30 -2.72 5.91
N HIS A 59 14.20 -3.47 5.73
CA HIS A 59 14.28 -4.90 5.50
C HIS A 59 15.08 -5.20 4.23
N ALA A 60 14.78 -4.52 3.11
CA ALA A 60 15.50 -4.66 1.86
C ALA A 60 17.00 -4.38 2.01
N ALA A 61 17.37 -3.33 2.76
CA ALA A 61 18.78 -3.02 3.06
C ALA A 61 19.46 -4.09 3.92
N THR A 62 18.74 -4.68 4.87
CA THR A 62 19.29 -5.72 5.76
C THR A 62 19.47 -7.05 5.03
N VAL A 63 18.51 -7.46 4.19
CA VAL A 63 18.68 -8.67 3.36
C VAL A 63 19.74 -8.50 2.29
N ALA A 64 19.92 -7.29 1.76
CA ALA A 64 21.05 -7.00 0.86
C ALA A 64 22.41 -7.12 1.58
N ALA A 65 22.47 -6.79 2.88
CA ALA A 65 23.69 -6.92 3.67
C ALA A 65 24.01 -8.35 4.14
N THR A 66 23.01 -9.25 4.17
CA THR A 66 23.20 -10.68 4.53
C THR A 66 23.21 -11.64 3.32
N ALA A 67 22.98 -11.12 2.11
CA ALA A 67 23.22 -11.86 0.89
C ALA A 67 24.73 -11.94 0.59
N VAL A 68 25.33 -13.08 0.93
CA VAL A 68 26.63 -13.52 0.37
C VAL A 68 26.52 -13.42 -1.17
N PRO A 69 27.48 -12.81 -1.88
CA PRO A 69 27.27 -12.42 -3.27
C PRO A 69 27.17 -13.64 -4.19
N ALA A 70 25.95 -13.97 -4.63
CA ALA A 70 25.72 -14.85 -5.76
C ALA A 70 25.85 -14.02 -7.05
N PRO A 71 26.76 -14.36 -7.98
CA PRO A 71 27.03 -13.55 -9.16
C PRO A 71 25.97 -13.72 -10.24
N CYS A 72 25.74 -12.58 -10.91
CA CYS A 72 25.21 -12.35 -12.25
C CYS A 72 23.77 -12.81 -12.62
N CYS A 73 23.08 -11.83 -13.22
CA CYS A 73 21.92 -11.86 -14.12
C CYS A 73 20.53 -12.28 -13.60
N GLY A 74 19.66 -11.27 -13.47
CA GLY A 74 18.24 -11.37 -13.81
C GLY A 74 17.26 -10.96 -12.72
N THR A 75 17.11 -9.67 -12.44
CA THR A 75 15.99 -9.20 -11.60
C THR A 75 14.71 -9.20 -12.42
N ALA A 76 13.94 -10.28 -12.33
CA ALA A 76 12.50 -10.22 -12.52
C ALA A 76 11.93 -9.42 -11.34
N VAL A 77 11.48 -8.20 -11.62
CA VAL A 77 10.76 -7.37 -10.65
C VAL A 77 9.41 -8.04 -10.39
N PRO A 78 9.00 -8.28 -9.13
CA PRO A 78 7.62 -8.69 -8.86
C PRO A 78 6.68 -7.56 -9.27
N GLU A 79 5.82 -7.87 -10.23
CA GLU A 79 4.74 -7.04 -10.76
C GLU A 79 3.87 -6.50 -9.60
N PRO A 80 3.72 -5.17 -9.46
CA PRO A 80 2.85 -4.63 -8.43
C PRO A 80 1.39 -4.88 -8.81
N ALA A 81 0.66 -5.56 -7.93
CA ALA A 81 -0.76 -5.92 -8.02
C ALA A 81 -1.76 -4.73 -8.04
N ASN A 82 -1.38 -3.58 -8.60
CA ASN A 82 -2.25 -2.42 -8.85
C ASN A 82 -2.26 -2.02 -10.34
N ALA A 83 -2.06 -2.96 -11.26
CA ALA A 83 -2.25 -2.72 -12.69
C ALA A 83 -3.73 -2.65 -13.10
N GLU A 84 -4.68 -3.01 -12.23
CA GLU A 84 -6.10 -3.02 -12.61
C GLU A 84 -6.80 -1.67 -12.35
N ALA A 85 -6.91 -0.92 -13.44
CA ALA A 85 -7.98 0.01 -13.78
C ALA A 85 -8.30 1.14 -12.76
N VAL A 86 -7.69 2.30 -12.99
CA VAL A 86 -8.41 3.56 -12.86
C VAL A 86 -9.33 3.67 -14.08
N PRO A 87 -10.67 3.54 -13.98
CA PRO A 87 -11.51 3.93 -15.09
C PRO A 87 -11.36 5.44 -15.29
N ALA A 88 -10.79 5.76 -16.44
CA ALA A 88 -10.72 7.08 -17.04
C ALA A 88 -12.14 7.64 -17.25
N TYR A 89 -12.70 8.26 -16.23
CA TYR A 89 -13.78 9.23 -16.42
C TYR A 89 -13.29 10.61 -15.93
N ALA A 90 -12.38 11.16 -16.73
CA ALA A 90 -12.22 12.59 -16.85
C ALA A 90 -11.84 12.83 -18.31
N ILE A 91 -12.47 13.84 -18.91
CA ILE A 91 -12.28 14.40 -20.26
C ILE A 91 -13.24 13.88 -21.36
N ALA A 92 -14.37 14.58 -21.49
CA ALA A 92 -14.80 15.35 -22.69
C ALA A 92 -16.07 16.14 -22.27
N ALA A 93 -16.03 17.47 -22.06
CA ALA A 93 -16.14 18.52 -23.08
C ALA A 93 -17.48 18.46 -23.84
N GLU A 94 -18.46 19.26 -23.37
CA GLU A 94 -19.28 20.21 -24.13
C GLU A 94 -19.67 21.38 -23.20
#